data_AF-A0A914E8D1-F1
#
_entry.id   AF-A0A914E8D1-F1
#
_cell.length_a   1.000
_cell.length_b   1.000
_cell.length_c   1.000
_cell.angle_alpha   90.00
_cell.angle_beta   90.00
_cell.angle_gamma   90.00
#
_symmetry.space_group_name_H-M   'P 1'
#
loop_
_entity.id
_entity.type
_entity.pdbx_description
1 polymer ?
#
loop_
_entity_poly.entity_id
_entity_poly.type
_entity_poly.pdbx_seq_one_letter_code
_entity_poly.pdbx_strand_id
1 'polypeptide(L)'
;MIVESKVFQSFLYSSGLLDEINDTFNDLDVFKKVLPNWLLAESILATLRHDGFKKNFIYSMNEEYIEVEEKYLTQFLQTDGDLKHAQTVAKTEMKYFKDYLRITAAFQDFSLDEYEIAALLQISLLKHATLLFDPDSRQASAIGNHLKTLFKDLSIYYSNNYEQTAIRFDLLAGALGQLQELRLLHDHHRITMELNGKSITYRKHV
;
A
#
# COMPACT_ATOMS: atom_id res chain seq x y z
N MET A 1 1.41 17.72 -13.57
CA MET A 1 1.37 16.80 -14.73
C MET A 1 1.45 15.41 -14.15
N ILE A 2 0.32 14.72 -14.08
CA ILE A 2 0.15 13.42 -13.38
C ILE A 2 0.63 12.35 -14.35
N VAL A 3 1.72 11.67 -14.02
CA VAL A 3 2.14 10.48 -14.78
C VAL A 3 1.28 9.33 -14.29
N GLU A 4 0.43 8.86 -15.20
CA GLU A 4 -0.55 7.81 -15.02
C GLU A 4 0.14 6.46 -14.78
N SER A 5 -0.02 5.87 -13.59
CA SER A 5 0.08 4.41 -13.44
C SER A 5 -1.11 3.81 -14.19
N LYS A 6 -0.95 3.57 -15.50
CA LYS A 6 -1.99 3.00 -16.37
C LYS A 6 -2.51 1.66 -15.84
N VAL A 7 -1.69 0.90 -15.12
CA VAL A 7 -2.10 -0.38 -14.52
C VAL A 7 -3.10 -0.16 -13.40
N PHE A 8 -2.87 0.76 -12.46
CA PHE A 8 -3.79 0.98 -11.34
C PHE A 8 -5.02 1.82 -11.72
N GLN A 9 -4.87 2.80 -12.62
CA GLN A 9 -6.01 3.52 -13.21
C GLN A 9 -6.88 2.61 -14.07
N SER A 10 -6.32 1.82 -15.00
CA SER A 10 -7.11 0.85 -15.76
C SER A 10 -7.81 -0.13 -14.85
N PHE A 11 -7.26 -0.44 -13.68
CA PHE A 11 -7.80 -1.40 -12.73
C PHE A 11 -8.89 -0.82 -11.79
N LEU A 12 -8.80 0.46 -11.43
CA LEU A 12 -9.88 1.20 -10.76
C LEU A 12 -11.05 1.52 -11.71
N TYR A 13 -10.75 1.82 -12.98
CA TYR A 13 -11.77 1.99 -14.02
C TYR A 13 -12.39 0.65 -14.44
N SER A 14 -11.62 -0.45 -14.52
CA SER A 14 -12.14 -1.77 -14.91
C SER A 14 -12.94 -2.48 -13.81
N SER A 15 -12.82 -2.05 -12.56
CA SER A 15 -13.56 -2.65 -11.44
C SER A 15 -14.96 -2.08 -11.26
N GLY A 16 -15.33 -1.00 -11.97
CA GLY A 16 -16.57 -0.26 -11.71
C GLY A 16 -16.62 0.39 -10.32
N LEU A 17 -15.57 0.22 -9.52
CA LEU A 17 -15.49 0.68 -8.14
C LEU A 17 -15.52 2.21 -8.11
N LEU A 18 -14.84 2.90 -9.04
CA LEU A 18 -14.89 4.36 -9.14
C LEU A 18 -16.26 4.89 -9.56
N ASP A 19 -17.03 4.15 -10.36
CA ASP A 19 -18.37 4.56 -10.80
C ASP A 19 -19.40 4.34 -9.67
N GLU A 20 -19.31 3.21 -8.94
CA GLU A 20 -20.12 2.97 -7.73
C GLU A 20 -19.67 3.86 -6.55
N ILE A 21 -18.38 4.21 -6.48
CA ILE A 21 -17.82 5.19 -5.53
C ILE A 21 -18.28 6.61 -5.91
N ASN A 22 -18.31 7.01 -7.18
CA ASN A 22 -18.74 8.36 -7.56
C ASN A 22 -20.22 8.63 -7.23
N ASP A 23 -21.09 7.64 -7.41
CA ASP A 23 -22.51 7.80 -7.10
C ASP A 23 -22.82 7.65 -5.60
N THR A 24 -21.89 7.11 -4.79
CA THR A 24 -22.14 6.76 -3.38
C THR A 24 -21.18 7.41 -2.36
N PHE A 25 -20.00 7.87 -2.78
CA PHE A 25 -18.92 8.43 -1.95
C PHE A 25 -18.69 9.91 -2.27
N ASN A 26 -19.77 10.71 -2.29
CA ASN A 26 -19.63 12.16 -2.06
C ASN A 26 -19.05 12.49 -0.65
N ASP A 27 -18.83 11.46 0.19
CA ASP A 27 -18.13 11.60 1.46
C ASP A 27 -16.61 11.62 1.26
N LEU A 28 -16.09 12.85 1.18
CA LEU A 28 -14.67 13.20 1.32
C LEU A 28 -13.98 12.41 2.46
N ASP A 29 -14.71 12.05 3.51
CA ASP A 29 -14.21 11.32 4.67
C ASP A 29 -13.91 9.84 4.41
N VAL A 30 -14.60 9.20 3.48
CA VAL A 30 -14.24 7.83 3.07
C VAL A 30 -12.99 7.87 2.18
N PHE A 31 -12.93 8.81 1.25
CA PHE A 31 -11.74 9.00 0.41
C PHE A 31 -10.49 9.26 1.25
N LYS A 32 -10.56 10.11 2.28
CA LYS A 32 -9.46 10.34 3.24
C LYS A 32 -9.00 9.08 3.97
N LYS A 33 -9.89 8.12 4.23
CA LYS A 33 -9.56 6.87 4.94
C LYS A 33 -8.95 5.81 4.02
N VAL A 34 -9.35 5.79 2.75
CA VAL A 34 -8.84 4.81 1.76
C VAL A 34 -7.55 5.28 1.09
N LEU A 35 -7.40 6.59 0.86
CA LEU A 35 -6.27 7.17 0.12
C LEU A 35 -4.88 6.81 0.68
N PRO A 36 -4.61 6.82 1.99
CA PRO A 36 -3.28 6.47 2.50
C PRO A 36 -2.89 5.02 2.18
N ASN A 37 -3.86 4.10 2.28
CA ASN A 37 -3.67 2.69 1.94
C ASN A 37 -3.47 2.47 0.45
N TRP A 38 -4.10 3.29 -0.39
CA TRP A 38 -3.86 3.30 -1.84
C TRP A 38 -2.44 3.81 -2.15
N LEU A 39 -2.04 4.96 -1.62
CA LEU A 39 -0.70 5.51 -1.83
C LEU A 39 0.40 4.53 -1.39
N LEU A 40 0.19 3.83 -0.27
CA LEU A 40 1.08 2.77 0.19
C LEU A 40 1.19 1.63 -0.83
N ALA A 41 0.06 1.15 -1.36
CA ALA A 41 0.03 0.08 -2.36
C ALA A 41 0.81 0.45 -3.64
N GLU A 42 0.61 1.66 -4.13
CA GLU A 42 1.29 2.17 -5.32
C GLU A 42 2.80 2.31 -5.10
N SER A 43 3.19 2.82 -3.93
CA SER A 43 4.60 2.92 -3.56
C SER A 43 5.26 1.53 -3.53
N ILE A 44 4.57 0.50 -3.04
CA ILE A 44 5.08 -0.88 -3.03
C ILE A 44 5.30 -1.38 -4.46
N LEU A 45 4.32 -1.18 -5.34
CA LEU A 45 4.45 -1.54 -6.76
C LEU A 45 5.63 -0.83 -7.42
N ALA A 46 5.75 0.49 -7.23
CA ALA A 46 6.86 1.27 -7.77
C ALA A 46 8.21 0.73 -7.25
N THR A 47 8.30 0.48 -5.94
CA THR A 47 9.52 -0.02 -5.30
C THR A 47 9.92 -1.40 -5.83
N LEU A 48 8.95 -2.29 -6.07
CA LEU A 48 9.21 -3.61 -6.68
C LEU A 48 9.73 -3.48 -8.11
N ARG A 49 9.08 -2.65 -8.93
CA ARG A 49 9.46 -2.45 -10.34
C ARG A 49 10.89 -1.93 -10.52
N HIS A 50 11.39 -1.13 -9.58
CA HIS A 50 12.74 -0.54 -9.65
C HIS A 50 13.81 -1.30 -8.84
N ASP A 51 13.47 -2.48 -8.30
CA ASP A 51 14.31 -3.22 -7.35
C ASP A 51 14.77 -2.34 -6.17
N GLY A 52 13.91 -1.43 -5.71
CA GLY A 52 14.27 -0.40 -4.74
C GLY A 52 14.77 -0.98 -3.42
N PHE A 53 14.19 -2.10 -2.96
CA PHE A 53 14.63 -2.81 -1.76
C PHE A 53 16.06 -3.34 -1.82
N LYS A 54 16.62 -3.64 -3.00
CA LYS A 54 18.05 -4.02 -3.14
C LYS A 54 18.98 -2.81 -2.99
N LYS A 55 18.46 -1.61 -3.27
CA LYS A 55 19.18 -0.33 -3.26
C LYS A 55 18.89 0.50 -2.01
N ASN A 56 18.07 0.00 -1.09
CA ASN A 56 17.50 0.75 0.02
C ASN A 56 16.68 1.99 -0.41
N PHE A 57 16.02 1.94 -1.56
CA PHE A 57 15.21 3.03 -2.10
C PHE A 57 13.72 2.70 -2.02
N ILE A 58 12.92 3.64 -1.53
CA ILE A 58 11.45 3.59 -1.57
C ILE A 58 10.99 4.55 -2.65
N TYR A 59 10.32 4.01 -3.67
CA TYR A 59 9.82 4.81 -4.80
C TYR A 59 8.37 5.25 -4.55
N SER A 60 8.05 6.46 -5.02
CA SER A 60 6.69 6.95 -5.18
C SER A 60 6.20 6.74 -6.62
N MET A 61 4.91 6.98 -6.82
CA MET A 61 4.19 6.87 -8.11
C MET A 61 4.84 7.62 -9.28
N ASN A 62 5.48 8.75 -8.99
CA ASN A 62 6.14 9.61 -9.96
C ASN A 62 7.62 9.26 -10.17
N GLU A 63 8.05 8.06 -9.75
CA GLU A 63 9.43 7.57 -9.81
C GLU A 63 10.45 8.39 -8.99
N GLU A 64 10.00 9.35 -8.19
CA GLU A 64 10.82 9.94 -7.12
C GLU A 64 11.09 8.86 -6.05
N TYR A 65 12.22 8.99 -5.34
CA TYR A 65 12.60 8.00 -4.34
C TYR A 65 13.19 8.61 -3.07
N ILE A 66 13.04 7.87 -1.97
CA ILE A 66 13.69 8.13 -0.70
C ILE A 66 14.75 7.06 -0.48
N GLU A 67 15.99 7.48 -0.21
CA GLU A 67 17.08 6.60 0.19
C GLU A 67 17.07 6.37 1.71
N VAL A 68 16.88 5.11 2.11
CA VAL A 68 16.71 4.69 3.50
C VAL A 68 18.07 4.39 4.14
N GLU A 69 18.80 5.46 4.48
CA GLU A 69 20.12 5.40 5.13
C GLU A 69 20.20 6.27 6.39
N GLU A 70 21.21 6.08 7.25
CA GLU A 70 21.41 6.94 8.43
C GLU A 70 21.59 8.43 8.09
N LYS A 71 22.09 8.75 6.90
CA LYS A 71 22.17 10.14 6.40
C LYS A 71 20.79 10.78 6.25
N TYR A 72 19.77 10.00 5.87
CA TYR A 72 18.39 10.45 5.79
C TYR A 72 17.86 10.84 7.18
N LEU A 73 18.16 10.04 8.21
CA LEU A 73 17.80 10.36 9.60
C LEU A 73 18.35 11.73 10.03
N THR A 74 19.59 12.01 9.65
CA THR A 74 20.28 13.26 9.98
C THR A 74 19.65 14.44 9.26
N GLN A 75 19.33 14.29 7.97
CA GLN A 75 18.64 15.33 7.19
C GLN A 75 17.23 15.58 7.71
N PHE A 76 16.47 14.52 8.02
CA PHE A 76 15.15 14.63 8.62
C PHE A 76 15.19 15.45 9.92
N LEU A 77 16.08 15.10 10.85
CA LEU A 77 16.26 15.80 12.12
C LEU A 77 16.67 17.27 11.95
N GLN A 78 17.47 17.60 10.92
CA GLN A 78 17.89 18.97 10.62
C GLN A 78 16.76 19.82 10.01
N THR A 79 15.86 19.19 9.24
CA THR A 79 14.79 19.89 8.52
C THR A 79 13.55 20.08 9.39
N ASP A 80 13.33 19.21 10.37
CA ASP A 80 12.17 19.20 11.27
C ASP A 80 12.52 19.50 12.74
N GLY A 81 13.43 20.44 12.96
CA GLY A 81 13.96 20.82 14.28
C GLY A 81 12.92 21.27 15.34
N ASP A 82 11.67 21.51 14.95
CA ASP A 82 10.56 21.88 15.84
C ASP A 82 9.84 20.67 16.49
N LEU A 83 10.25 19.43 16.16
CA LEU A 83 9.67 18.22 16.75
C LEU A 83 10.03 18.09 18.24
N LYS A 84 9.02 18.04 19.12
CA LYS A 84 9.19 17.86 20.58
C LYS A 84 10.03 16.63 20.97
N HIS A 85 9.96 15.57 20.16
CA HIS A 85 10.70 14.31 20.36
C HIS A 85 11.42 13.84 19.09
N ALA A 86 12.11 14.74 18.41
CA ALA A 86 12.74 14.51 17.10
C ALA A 86 13.53 13.19 17.00
N GLN A 87 14.37 12.86 17.99
CA GLN A 87 15.16 11.62 17.97
C GLN A 87 14.32 10.34 18.02
N THR A 88 13.21 10.34 18.78
CA THR A 88 12.29 9.20 18.86
C THR A 88 11.52 9.05 17.56
N VAL A 89 11.04 10.17 17.01
CA VAL A 89 10.34 10.22 15.71
C VAL A 89 11.23 9.66 14.60
N ALA A 90 12.47 10.15 14.50
CA ALA A 90 13.39 9.72 13.46
C ALA A 90 13.72 8.22 13.56
N LYS A 91 13.90 7.67 14.78
CA LYS A 91 14.10 6.23 14.97
C LYS A 91 12.88 5.41 14.52
N THR A 92 11.68 5.85 14.87
CA THR A 92 10.43 5.18 14.47
C THR A 92 10.24 5.22 12.95
N GLU A 93 10.57 6.34 12.32
CA GLU A 93 10.51 6.51 10.86
C GLU A 93 11.53 5.65 10.13
N MET A 94 12.78 5.62 10.61
CA MET A 94 13.80 4.72 10.06
C MET A 94 13.41 3.25 10.21
N LYS A 95 12.82 2.86 11.34
CA LYS A 95 12.28 1.51 11.53
C LYS A 95 11.16 1.23 10.53
N TYR A 96 10.21 2.14 10.39
CA TYR A 96 9.11 2.02 9.43
C TYR A 96 9.62 1.78 7.99
N PHE A 97 10.57 2.59 7.52
CA PHE A 97 11.13 2.42 6.18
C PHE A 97 11.91 1.11 6.01
N LYS A 98 12.66 0.67 7.03
CA LYS A 98 13.34 -0.64 7.00
C LYS A 98 12.34 -1.80 6.94
N ASP A 99 11.29 -1.75 7.74
CA ASP A 99 10.24 -2.77 7.73
C ASP A 99 9.46 -2.76 6.41
N TYR A 100 9.20 -1.58 5.84
CA TYR A 100 8.64 -1.43 4.49
C TYR A 100 9.49 -2.14 3.44
N LEU A 101 10.80 -1.89 3.42
CA LEU A 101 11.70 -2.51 2.43
C LEU A 101 11.82 -4.01 2.64
N ARG A 102 11.85 -4.48 3.89
CA ARG A 102 11.85 -5.91 4.25
C ARG A 102 10.59 -6.61 3.73
N ILE A 103 9.42 -6.03 3.99
CA ILE A 103 8.13 -6.61 3.56
C ILE A 103 8.01 -6.59 2.04
N THR A 104 8.46 -5.52 1.40
CA THR A 104 8.50 -5.43 -0.07
C THR A 104 9.42 -6.49 -0.67
N ALA A 105 10.60 -6.72 -0.08
CA ALA A 105 11.52 -7.78 -0.50
C ALA A 105 10.90 -9.18 -0.35
N ALA A 106 10.10 -9.42 0.69
CA ALA A 106 9.41 -10.69 0.89
C ALA A 106 8.47 -11.06 -0.27
N PHE A 107 7.89 -10.07 -0.98
CA PHE A 107 7.07 -10.35 -2.17
C PHE A 107 7.91 -10.93 -3.33
N GLN A 108 9.18 -10.53 -3.44
CA GLN A 108 10.12 -11.19 -4.35
C GLN A 108 10.47 -12.60 -3.86
N ASP A 109 10.65 -12.81 -2.57
CA ASP A 109 10.94 -14.15 -2.01
C ASP A 109 9.79 -15.14 -2.24
N PHE A 110 8.54 -14.66 -2.19
CA PHE A 110 7.36 -15.44 -2.58
C PHE A 110 7.24 -15.67 -4.10
N SER A 111 8.13 -15.06 -4.89
CA SER A 111 8.12 -15.09 -6.35
C SER A 111 6.73 -14.70 -6.90
N LEU A 112 6.14 -13.64 -6.34
CA LEU A 112 4.87 -13.12 -6.85
C LEU A 112 5.12 -12.40 -8.17
N ASP A 113 4.27 -12.69 -9.15
CA ASP A 113 4.22 -11.93 -10.39
C ASP A 113 3.44 -10.62 -10.23
N GLU A 114 3.50 -9.75 -11.25
CA GLU A 114 2.85 -8.43 -11.21
C GLU A 114 1.32 -8.53 -11.03
N TYR A 115 0.70 -9.58 -11.57
CA TYR A 115 -0.75 -9.79 -11.44
C TYR A 115 -1.12 -10.16 -10.00
N GLU A 116 -0.36 -11.06 -9.37
CA GLU A 116 -0.56 -11.45 -7.97
C GLU A 116 -0.31 -10.29 -7.02
N ILE A 117 0.72 -9.48 -7.26
CA ILE A 117 1.01 -8.29 -6.45
C ILE A 117 -0.15 -7.30 -6.56
N ALA A 118 -0.64 -7.02 -7.78
CA ALA A 118 -1.77 -6.13 -8.00
C ALA A 118 -3.04 -6.64 -7.30
N ALA A 119 -3.34 -7.94 -7.43
CA ALA A 119 -4.48 -8.57 -6.77
C ALA A 119 -4.37 -8.51 -5.24
N LEU A 120 -3.18 -8.79 -4.69
CA LEU A 120 -2.91 -8.74 -3.25
C LEU A 120 -3.16 -7.34 -2.67
N LEU A 121 -2.64 -6.32 -3.33
CA LEU A 121 -2.81 -4.93 -2.93
C LEU A 121 -4.29 -4.50 -2.99
N GLN A 122 -5.02 -4.97 -3.99
CA GLN A 122 -6.45 -4.70 -4.13
C GLN A 122 -7.28 -5.41 -3.06
N ILE A 123 -7.03 -6.70 -2.80
CA ILE A 123 -7.69 -7.43 -1.70
C ILE A 123 -7.51 -6.66 -0.41
N SER A 124 -6.29 -6.20 -0.14
CA SER A 124 -5.97 -5.43 1.06
C SER A 124 -6.73 -4.11 1.11
N LEU A 125 -6.77 -3.35 0.00
CA LEU A 125 -7.51 -2.09 -0.08
C LEU A 125 -9.01 -2.29 0.16
N LEU A 126 -9.62 -3.25 -0.54
CA LEU A 126 -11.05 -3.55 -0.45
C LEU A 126 -11.45 -4.06 0.94
N LYS A 127 -10.65 -4.95 1.55
CA LYS A 127 -10.87 -5.42 2.94
C LYS A 127 -10.82 -4.29 3.96
N HIS A 128 -10.02 -3.25 3.70
CA HIS A 128 -10.01 -2.08 4.57
C HIS A 128 -11.22 -1.18 4.31
N ALA A 129 -11.57 -0.97 3.04
CA ALA A 129 -12.75 -0.20 2.67
C ALA A 129 -14.05 -0.78 3.27
N THR A 130 -14.18 -2.12 3.36
CA THR A 130 -15.34 -2.74 4.03
C THR A 130 -15.51 -2.33 5.49
N LEU A 131 -14.43 -1.99 6.20
CA LEU A 131 -14.49 -1.55 7.60
C LEU A 131 -15.09 -0.13 7.75
N LEU A 132 -15.25 0.59 6.65
CA LEU A 132 -15.77 1.96 6.63
C LEU A 132 -17.29 2.03 6.50
N PHE A 133 -17.93 0.90 6.22
CA PHE A 133 -19.34 0.81 5.93
C PHE A 133 -20.08 -0.10 6.91
N ASP A 134 -21.38 0.14 7.07
CA ASP A 134 -22.26 -0.82 7.70
C ASP A 134 -22.20 -2.15 6.92
N PRO A 135 -22.00 -3.32 7.56
CA PRO A 135 -21.99 -4.62 6.91
C PRO A 135 -23.19 -4.89 6.00
N ASP A 136 -24.37 -4.35 6.34
CA ASP A 136 -25.61 -4.56 5.58
C ASP A 136 -25.83 -3.48 4.50
N SER A 137 -24.90 -2.55 4.35
CA SER A 137 -24.96 -1.49 3.33
C SER A 137 -24.78 -2.04 1.91
N ARG A 138 -25.32 -1.30 0.93
CA ARG A 138 -25.12 -1.58 -0.49
C ARG A 138 -23.64 -1.56 -0.86
N GLN A 139 -22.86 -0.68 -0.25
CA GLN A 139 -21.41 -0.50 -0.45
C GLN A 139 -20.63 -1.71 0.04
N ALA A 140 -20.90 -2.18 1.26
CA ALA A 140 -20.26 -3.39 1.79
C ALA A 140 -20.58 -4.62 0.93
N SER A 141 -21.82 -4.75 0.45
CA SER A 141 -22.23 -5.81 -0.47
C SER A 141 -21.51 -5.73 -1.82
N ALA A 142 -21.39 -4.53 -2.40
CA ALA A 142 -20.67 -4.29 -3.65
C ALA A 142 -19.18 -4.68 -3.52
N ILE A 143 -18.50 -4.22 -2.47
CA ILE A 143 -17.10 -4.58 -2.21
C ILE A 143 -16.97 -6.11 -2.01
N GLY A 144 -17.90 -6.73 -1.29
CA GLY A 144 -17.93 -8.18 -1.11
C GLY A 144 -18.09 -8.95 -2.42
N ASN A 145 -18.92 -8.48 -3.34
CA ASN A 145 -19.07 -9.08 -4.67
C ASN A 145 -17.80 -8.90 -5.50
N HIS A 146 -17.17 -7.73 -5.43
CA HIS A 146 -15.91 -7.48 -6.14
C HIS A 146 -14.77 -8.36 -5.63
N LEU A 147 -14.65 -8.53 -4.31
CA LEU A 147 -13.72 -9.48 -3.69
C LEU A 147 -13.97 -10.92 -4.18
N LYS A 148 -15.22 -11.37 -4.28
CA LYS A 148 -15.55 -12.70 -4.80
C LYS A 148 -15.11 -12.87 -6.25
N THR A 149 -15.33 -11.87 -7.10
CA THR A 149 -14.86 -11.88 -8.49
C THR A 149 -13.34 -11.98 -8.55
N LEU A 150 -12.63 -11.16 -7.78
CA LEU A 150 -11.17 -11.17 -7.72
C LEU A 150 -10.61 -12.53 -7.26
N PHE A 151 -11.20 -13.16 -6.25
CA PHE A 151 -10.80 -14.49 -5.81
C PHE A 151 -11.07 -15.57 -6.88
N LYS A 152 -12.17 -15.44 -7.63
CA LYS A 152 -12.47 -16.33 -8.76
C LYS A 152 -11.43 -16.16 -9.88
N ASP A 153 -11.09 -14.93 -10.22
CA ASP A 153 -10.11 -14.64 -11.27
C ASP A 153 -8.70 -15.13 -10.88
N LEU A 154 -8.28 -14.93 -9.63
CA LEU A 154 -7.06 -15.53 -9.08
C LEU A 154 -7.07 -17.06 -9.15
N SER A 155 -8.19 -17.69 -8.86
CA SER A 155 -8.32 -19.16 -8.94
C SER A 155 -8.18 -19.67 -10.37
N ILE A 156 -8.78 -18.99 -11.35
CA ILE A 156 -8.63 -19.29 -12.77
C ILE A 156 -7.18 -19.06 -13.21
N TYR A 157 -6.60 -17.93 -12.83
CA TYR A 157 -5.21 -17.58 -13.11
C TYR A 157 -4.25 -18.66 -12.60
N TYR A 158 -4.43 -19.11 -11.35
CA TYR A 158 -3.57 -20.14 -10.78
C TYR A 158 -3.73 -21.50 -11.47
N SER A 159 -4.96 -21.90 -11.75
CA SER A 159 -5.23 -23.17 -12.44
C SER A 159 -4.62 -23.23 -13.84
N ASN A 160 -4.46 -22.07 -14.50
CA ASN A 160 -3.92 -21.98 -15.86
C ASN A 160 -2.40 -21.82 -15.91
N ASN A 161 -1.78 -21.24 -14.88
CA ASN A 161 -0.37 -20.84 -14.92
C ASN A 161 0.53 -21.64 -13.96
N TYR A 162 -0.04 -22.37 -13.00
CA TYR A 162 0.73 -23.06 -11.98
C TYR A 162 0.22 -24.49 -11.77
N GLU A 163 1.12 -25.47 -11.75
CA GLU A 163 0.77 -26.86 -11.45
C GLU A 163 0.39 -27.05 -9.97
N GLN A 164 1.00 -26.27 -9.08
CA GLN A 164 0.84 -26.35 -7.63
C GLN A 164 -0.02 -25.20 -7.09
N THR A 165 -1.27 -25.12 -7.56
CA THR A 165 -2.23 -24.06 -7.19
C THR A 165 -2.39 -23.85 -5.69
N ALA A 166 -2.46 -24.92 -4.90
CA ALA A 166 -2.62 -24.81 -3.44
C ALA A 166 -1.44 -24.08 -2.78
N ILE A 167 -0.21 -24.39 -3.21
CA ILE A 167 0.99 -23.73 -2.68
C ILE A 167 1.01 -22.25 -3.07
N ARG A 168 0.57 -21.89 -4.29
CA ARG A 168 0.44 -20.46 -4.67
C ARG A 168 -0.56 -19.71 -3.81
N PHE A 169 -1.71 -20.33 -3.48
CA PHE A 169 -2.67 -19.73 -2.55
C PHE A 169 -2.09 -19.52 -1.16
N ASP A 170 -1.33 -20.48 -0.63
CA ASP A 170 -0.68 -20.34 0.68
C ASP A 170 0.37 -19.22 0.68
N LEU A 171 1.16 -19.10 -0.39
CA LEU A 171 2.13 -18.01 -0.56
C LEU A 171 1.42 -16.65 -0.64
N LEU A 172 0.32 -16.54 -1.39
CA LEU A 172 -0.48 -15.32 -1.47
C LEU A 172 -1.07 -14.94 -0.11
N ALA A 173 -1.54 -15.92 0.67
CA ALA A 173 -2.04 -15.70 2.03
C ALA A 173 -0.93 -15.21 2.97
N GLY A 174 0.27 -15.80 2.88
CA GLY A 174 1.46 -15.33 3.61
C GLY A 174 1.84 -13.89 3.26
N ALA A 175 1.83 -13.55 1.97
CA ALA A 175 2.07 -12.19 1.49
C ALA A 175 1.01 -11.20 2.00
N LEU A 176 -0.26 -11.63 2.10
CA LEU A 176 -1.33 -10.79 2.64
C LEU A 176 -1.11 -10.49 4.12
N GLY A 177 -0.60 -11.45 4.89
CA GLY A 177 -0.20 -11.24 6.28
C GLY A 177 0.91 -10.20 6.42
N GLN A 178 1.96 -10.28 5.59
CA GLN A 178 3.03 -9.27 5.58
C GLN A 178 2.50 -7.88 5.20
N LEU A 179 1.58 -7.79 4.24
CA LEU A 179 0.98 -6.52 3.85
C LEU A 179 0.12 -5.90 4.97
N GLN A 180 -0.58 -6.73 5.75
CA GLN A 180 -1.33 -6.27 6.93
C GLN A 180 -0.40 -5.76 8.03
N GLU A 181 0.73 -6.42 8.26
CA GLU A 181 1.78 -5.94 9.18
C GLU A 181 2.29 -4.55 8.76
N LEU A 182 2.60 -4.37 7.47
CA LEU A 182 3.07 -3.07 6.95
C LEU A 182 2.06 -1.94 7.17
N ARG A 183 0.76 -2.25 7.04
CA ARG A 183 -0.30 -1.27 7.31
C ARG A 183 -0.36 -0.85 8.76
N LEU A 184 -0.26 -1.80 9.69
CA LEU A 184 -0.21 -1.48 11.12
C LEU A 184 0.99 -0.61 11.46
N LEU A 185 2.14 -0.87 10.83
CA LEU A 185 3.34 -0.04 10.97
C LEU A 185 3.14 1.36 10.37
N HIS A 186 2.47 1.47 9.23
CA HIS A 186 2.14 2.76 8.59
C HIS A 186 1.20 3.59 9.47
N ASP A 187 0.15 2.98 10.03
CA ASP A 187 -0.76 3.65 10.96
C ASP A 187 -0.03 4.11 12.23
N HIS A 188 0.83 3.26 12.79
CA HIS A 188 1.65 3.62 13.95
C HIS A 188 2.59 4.79 13.65
N HIS A 189 3.25 4.77 12.49
CA HIS A 189 4.09 5.86 12.03
C HIS A 189 3.28 7.16 11.87
N ARG A 190 2.10 7.10 11.25
CA ARG A 190 1.19 8.26 11.10
C ARG A 190 0.78 8.86 12.43
N ILE A 191 0.31 8.05 13.36
CA ILE A 191 -0.08 8.51 14.70
C ILE A 191 1.11 9.15 15.41
N THR A 192 2.30 8.56 15.29
CA THR A 192 3.53 9.11 15.89
C THR A 192 3.85 10.49 15.31
N MET A 193 3.73 10.68 14.00
CA MET A 193 3.96 11.98 13.34
C MET A 193 2.91 13.02 13.77
N GLU A 194 1.64 12.65 13.78
CA GLU A 194 0.51 13.52 14.16
C GLU A 194 0.62 13.99 15.61
N LEU A 195 0.97 13.09 16.54
CA LEU A 195 1.20 13.42 17.95
C LEU A 195 2.36 14.40 18.16
N ASN A 196 3.28 14.48 17.20
CA ASN A 196 4.38 15.44 17.22
C ASN A 196 4.09 16.72 16.39
N GLY A 197 2.83 16.94 16.00
CA GLY A 197 2.40 18.17 15.33
C GLY A 197 2.76 18.23 13.84
N LYS A 198 3.07 17.10 13.21
CA LYS A 198 3.31 17.01 11.76
C LYS A 198 2.21 16.16 11.12
N SER A 199 1.67 16.63 10.00
CA SER A 199 0.98 15.74 9.07
C SER A 199 2.04 14.99 8.25
N ILE A 200 1.80 13.70 7.94
CA ILE A 200 2.57 13.02 6.89
C ILE A 200 2.32 13.80 5.60
N THR A 201 3.26 14.67 5.25
CA THR A 201 3.37 15.21 3.90
C THR A 201 4.58 14.50 3.31
N TYR A 202 4.35 13.66 2.30
CA TYR A 202 5.41 13.16 1.43
C TYR A 202 5.97 14.38 0.69
N ARG A 203 6.84 15.14 1.36
CA ARG A 203 7.46 16.32 0.77
C ARG A 203 8.53 15.86 -0.20
N LYS A 204 8.43 16.46 -1.37
CA LYS A 204 9.40 16.46 -2.45
C LYS A 204 10.80 16.73 -1.89
N HIS A 205 11.69 15.74 -1.96
CA HIS A 205 13.12 15.97 -1.88
C HIS A 205 13.73 15.56 -3.21
N VAL A 206 14.52 16.49 -3.74
CA VAL A 206 15.02 16.62 -5.12
C VAL A 206 15.82 15.42 -5.57
#